data_AF-A0A4P6EZY5-F1
#
_entry.id   AF-A0A4P6EZY5-F1
#
_cell.length_a   1.000
_cell.length_b   1.000
_cell.length_c   1.000
_cell.angle_alpha   90.00
_cell.angle_beta   90.00
_cell.angle_gamma   90.00
#
_symmetry.space_group_name_H-M   'P 1'
#
loop_
_entity.id
_entity.type
_entity.pdbx_description
1 polymer ?
#
loop_
_entity_poly.entity_id
_entity_poly.type
_entity_poly.pdbx_seq_one_letter_code
_entity_poly.pdbx_strand_id
1 'polypeptide(L)'
;MSAIYETLRQEPYTAIKLIEGPDDVCAAFPSDQPSHCENASVYRKDREILQQVGLKPGLQLSWQAICDQVARQVKPHDIATLCSDCIWQPFGLCEEGVAHIRESGSLRELPEAR
;
A
#
# COMPACT_ATOMS: atom_id res chain seq x y z
N MET A 1 2.92 -12.57 5.18
CA MET A 1 3.04 -11.40 4.28
C MET A 1 3.46 -11.77 2.85
N SER A 2 4.53 -12.54 2.63
CA SER A 2 5.00 -12.87 1.26
C SER A 2 3.96 -13.57 0.39
N ALA A 3 3.10 -14.43 0.96
CA ALA A 3 2.01 -15.07 0.23
C ALA A 3 1.01 -14.04 -0.34
N ILE A 4 0.59 -13.05 0.46
CA ILE A 4 -0.30 -11.97 -0.01
C ILE A 4 0.36 -11.22 -1.16
N TYR A 5 1.62 -10.83 -0.99
CA TYR A 5 2.38 -10.11 -2.02
C TYR A 5 2.43 -10.89 -3.34
N GLU A 6 2.79 -12.17 -3.29
CA GLU A 6 2.87 -13.03 -4.48
C GLU A 6 1.50 -13.26 -5.12
N THR A 7 0.44 -13.45 -4.35
CA THR A 7 -0.93 -13.52 -4.89
C THR A 7 -1.28 -12.24 -5.64
N LEU A 8 -1.06 -11.07 -5.07
CA LEU A 8 -1.36 -9.80 -5.75
C LEU A 8 -0.50 -9.59 -7.00
N ARG A 9 0.75 -10.07 -7.00
CA ARG A 9 1.65 -10.00 -8.16
C ARG A 9 1.21 -10.92 -9.30
N GLN A 10 0.82 -12.16 -8.99
CA GLN A 10 0.51 -13.20 -9.97
C GLN A 10 -0.96 -13.17 -10.42
N GLU A 11 -1.86 -12.71 -9.54
CA GLU A 11 -3.30 -12.65 -9.75
C GLU A 11 -3.80 -11.20 -9.65
N PRO A 12 -3.54 -10.35 -10.67
CA PRO A 12 -3.86 -8.92 -10.64
C PRO A 12 -5.38 -8.62 -10.54
N TYR A 13 -6.22 -9.61 -10.83
CA TYR A 13 -7.68 -9.51 -10.69
C TYR A 13 -8.19 -9.89 -9.30
N THR A 14 -7.30 -10.20 -8.35
CA THR A 14 -7.66 -10.45 -6.95
C THR A 14 -8.54 -9.31 -6.43
N ALA A 15 -9.72 -9.66 -5.90
CA ALA A 15 -10.65 -8.68 -5.37
C ALA A 15 -10.18 -8.17 -4.00
N ILE A 16 -10.03 -6.86 -3.88
CA ILE A 16 -9.59 -6.16 -2.68
C ILE A 16 -10.75 -5.34 -2.14
N LYS A 17 -11.06 -5.53 -0.87
CA LYS A 17 -11.99 -4.67 -0.13
C LYS A 17 -11.18 -3.66 0.67
N LEU A 18 -11.37 -2.38 0.40
CA LEU A 18 -10.76 -1.32 1.20
C LEU A 18 -11.51 -1.21 2.53
N ILE A 19 -10.80 -1.35 3.63
CA ILE A 19 -11.34 -1.20 4.99
C ILE A 19 -10.56 -0.12 5.75
N GLU A 20 -11.10 0.30 6.88
CA GLU A 20 -10.39 1.14 7.84
C GLU A 20 -9.97 0.26 9.02
N GLY A 21 -8.71 0.40 9.47
CA GLY A 21 -8.16 -0.39 10.58
C GLY A 21 -7.39 -1.64 10.12
N PRO A 22 -7.11 -2.57 11.05
CA PRO A 22 -6.29 -3.76 10.79
C PRO A 22 -6.84 -4.64 9.65
N ASP A 23 -5.96 -5.10 8.77
CA ASP A 23 -6.28 -5.87 7.57
C ASP A 23 -5.54 -7.23 7.51
N ASP A 24 -5.62 -7.89 6.36
CA ASP A 24 -4.98 -9.19 6.13
C ASP A 24 -3.43 -9.12 6.22
N VAL A 25 -2.83 -7.96 5.96
CA VAL A 25 -1.39 -7.76 6.13
C VAL A 25 -1.04 -7.69 7.62
N CYS A 26 -1.89 -7.02 8.40
CA CYS A 26 -1.74 -6.89 9.86
C CYS A 26 -1.82 -8.25 10.58
N ALA A 27 -2.45 -9.27 10.00
CA ALA A 27 -2.57 -10.61 10.59
C ALA A 27 -1.21 -11.31 10.85
N ALA A 28 -0.11 -10.83 10.25
CA ALA A 28 1.24 -11.32 10.54
C ALA A 28 1.84 -10.76 11.85
N PHE A 29 1.22 -9.74 12.45
CA PHE A 29 1.69 -9.15 13.69
C PHE A 29 1.32 -10.04 14.90
N PRO A 30 2.16 -10.12 15.95
CA PRO A 30 1.86 -10.94 17.12
C PRO A 30 0.53 -10.58 17.78
N SER A 31 -0.32 -11.57 18.01
CA SER A 31 -1.67 -11.39 18.57
C SER A 31 -1.68 -11.03 20.05
N ASP A 32 -0.54 -11.18 20.73
CA ASP A 32 -0.36 -10.88 22.16
C ASP A 32 0.20 -9.46 22.40
N GLN A 33 0.41 -8.68 21.36
CA GLN A 33 0.89 -7.30 21.44
C GLN A 33 -0.22 -6.30 21.08
N PRO A 34 -0.16 -5.06 21.61
CA PRO A 34 -1.04 -3.98 21.16
C PRO A 34 -0.93 -3.78 19.64
N SER A 35 -2.05 -3.51 19.00
CA SER A 35 -2.07 -3.27 17.56
C SER A 35 -1.11 -2.15 17.17
N HIS A 36 -0.20 -2.43 16.24
CA HIS A 36 0.79 -1.46 15.78
C HIS A 36 0.19 -0.42 14.82
N CYS A 37 -0.89 -0.77 14.12
CA CYS A 37 -1.51 0.08 13.10
C CYS A 37 -2.64 0.97 13.63
N GLU A 38 -3.17 0.69 14.83
CA GLU A 38 -4.22 1.51 15.46
C GLU A 38 -3.63 2.75 16.14
N ASN A 39 -3.21 3.73 15.35
CA ASN A 39 -2.74 5.02 15.87
C ASN A 39 -3.13 6.21 14.97
N ALA A 40 -3.23 7.39 15.56
CA ALA A 40 -3.73 8.59 14.88
C ALA A 40 -2.88 9.01 13.67
N SER A 41 -1.57 8.73 13.68
CA SER A 41 -0.68 9.07 12.57
C SER A 41 -0.95 8.18 11.35
N VAL A 42 -1.21 6.89 11.56
CA VAL A 42 -1.60 5.94 10.52
C VAL A 42 -2.93 6.33 9.90
N TYR A 43 -3.99 6.49 10.71
CA TYR A 43 -5.31 6.88 10.19
C TYR A 43 -5.30 8.23 9.46
N ARG A 44 -4.47 9.19 9.89
CA ARG A 44 -4.32 10.46 9.17
C ARG A 44 -3.74 10.22 7.78
N LYS A 45 -2.65 9.46 7.67
CA LYS A 45 -2.00 9.14 6.39
C LYS A 45 -2.90 8.34 5.48
N ASP A 46 -3.60 7.34 6.00
CA ASP A 46 -4.54 6.52 5.20
C ASP A 46 -5.58 7.40 4.52
N ARG A 47 -6.17 8.35 5.27
CA ARG A 47 -7.15 9.30 4.70
C ARG A 47 -6.51 10.23 3.65
N GLU A 48 -5.34 10.79 3.94
CA GLU A 48 -4.63 11.69 3.02
C GLU A 48 -4.27 10.96 1.71
N ILE A 49 -3.77 9.73 1.80
CA ILE A 49 -3.42 8.90 0.65
C ILE A 49 -4.68 8.49 -0.12
N LEU A 50 -5.73 8.01 0.56
CA LEU A 50 -6.98 7.65 -0.09
C LEU A 50 -7.62 8.85 -0.80
N GLN A 51 -7.54 10.04 -0.22
CA GLN A 51 -8.00 11.28 -0.85
C GLN A 51 -7.18 11.60 -2.11
N GLN A 52 -5.84 11.51 -2.04
CA GLN A 52 -4.97 11.72 -3.20
C GLN A 52 -5.27 10.72 -4.32
N VAL A 53 -5.42 9.44 -3.98
CA VAL A 53 -5.68 8.37 -4.93
C VAL A 53 -7.15 8.40 -5.42
N GLY A 54 -8.05 9.12 -4.75
CA GLY A 54 -9.47 9.16 -5.10
C GLY A 54 -10.21 7.85 -4.78
N LEU A 55 -9.81 7.18 -3.70
CA LEU A 55 -10.42 5.96 -3.18
C LEU A 55 -11.08 6.22 -1.82
N LYS A 56 -11.94 5.30 -1.38
CA LYS A 56 -12.59 5.37 -0.06
C LYS A 56 -12.81 3.98 0.52
N PRO A 57 -12.86 3.84 1.86
CA PRO A 57 -13.23 2.59 2.50
C PRO A 57 -14.62 2.11 2.05
N GLY A 58 -14.80 0.79 2.05
CA GLY A 58 -16.01 0.11 1.58
C GLY A 58 -16.04 -0.17 0.07
N LEU A 59 -15.11 0.38 -0.72
CA LEU A 59 -14.96 0.00 -2.13
C LEU A 59 -14.39 -1.42 -2.25
N GLN A 60 -14.84 -2.12 -3.29
CA GLN A 60 -14.29 -3.41 -3.69
C GLN A 60 -13.86 -3.33 -5.16
N LEU A 61 -12.56 -3.52 -5.39
CA LEU A 61 -11.90 -3.32 -6.70
C LEU A 61 -10.91 -4.47 -6.93
N SER A 62 -10.47 -4.70 -8.17
CA SER A 62 -9.30 -5.56 -8.38
C SER A 62 -8.01 -4.87 -7.91
N TRP A 63 -7.00 -5.67 -7.56
CA TRP A 63 -5.66 -5.14 -7.28
C TRP A 63 -5.12 -4.28 -8.44
N GLN A 64 -5.29 -4.74 -9.68
CA GLN A 64 -4.92 -3.97 -10.86
C GLN A 64 -5.59 -2.59 -10.92
N ALA A 65 -6.89 -2.51 -10.61
CA ALA A 65 -7.60 -1.24 -10.62
C ALA A 65 -7.06 -0.26 -9.56
N ILE A 66 -6.59 -0.79 -8.42
CA ILE A 66 -5.91 0.01 -7.38
C ILE A 66 -4.55 0.49 -7.90
N CYS A 67 -3.72 -0.39 -8.47
CA CYS A 67 -2.43 -0.03 -9.06
C CYS A 67 -2.59 1.04 -10.14
N ASP A 68 -3.56 0.88 -11.04
CA ASP A 68 -3.88 1.85 -12.09
C ASP A 68 -4.24 3.22 -11.52
N GLN A 69 -5.03 3.24 -10.44
CA GLN A 69 -5.44 4.49 -9.80
C GLN A 69 -4.25 5.19 -9.14
N VAL A 70 -3.38 4.44 -8.44
CA VAL A 70 -2.13 4.96 -7.89
C VAL A 70 -1.23 5.49 -9.00
N ALA A 71 -1.06 4.73 -10.08
CA ALA A 71 -0.25 5.12 -11.23
C ALA A 71 -0.77 6.38 -11.92
N ARG A 72 -2.07 6.64 -11.89
CA ARG A 72 -2.67 7.87 -12.44
C ARG A 72 -2.50 9.06 -11.50
N GLN A 73 -2.76 8.88 -10.21
CA GLN A 73 -2.96 9.98 -9.26
C GLN A 73 -1.73 10.35 -8.43
N VAL A 74 -0.75 9.44 -8.28
CA VAL A 74 0.40 9.65 -7.39
C VAL A 74 1.67 9.72 -8.21
N LYS A 75 2.43 10.80 -8.07
CA LYS A 75 3.79 10.92 -8.60
C LYS A 75 4.78 10.51 -7.51
N PRO A 76 5.97 9.97 -7.88
CA PRO A 76 6.96 9.55 -6.90
C PRO A 76 7.29 10.64 -5.85
N HIS A 77 7.48 11.89 -6.29
CA HIS A 77 7.81 13.01 -5.39
C HIS A 77 6.66 13.41 -4.43
N ASP A 78 5.42 13.00 -4.67
CA ASP A 78 4.31 13.28 -3.76
C ASP A 78 4.51 12.58 -2.41
N ILE A 79 5.27 11.47 -2.38
CA ILE A 79 5.63 10.74 -1.16
C ILE A 79 6.35 11.63 -0.16
N ALA A 80 7.18 12.57 -0.61
CA ALA A 80 7.88 13.51 0.28
C ALA A 80 6.92 14.42 1.05
N THR A 81 5.72 14.66 0.52
CA THR A 81 4.67 15.44 1.20
C THR A 81 3.74 14.53 2.00
N LEU A 82 3.20 13.48 1.36
CA LEU A 82 2.24 12.54 1.97
C LEU A 82 2.81 11.80 3.19
N CYS A 83 4.11 11.51 3.16
CA CYS A 83 4.80 10.72 4.18
C CYS A 83 5.94 11.51 4.84
N SER A 84 5.85 12.85 4.88
CA SER A 84 6.92 13.74 5.39
C SER A 84 7.37 13.44 6.83
N ASP A 85 6.49 12.91 7.68
CA ASP A 85 6.77 12.52 9.06
C ASP A 85 6.90 10.99 9.24
N CYS A 86 7.05 10.24 8.14
CA CYS A 86 7.24 8.79 8.17
C CYS A 86 8.72 8.43 8.32
N ILE A 87 9.04 7.54 9.24
CA ILE A 87 10.40 7.04 9.47
C ILE A 87 11.00 6.33 8.23
N TRP A 88 10.14 5.86 7.32
CA TRP A 88 10.54 5.15 6.11
C TRP A 88 10.84 6.09 4.94
N GLN A 89 10.36 7.34 4.98
CA GLN A 89 10.50 8.29 3.88
C GLN A 89 11.95 8.53 3.46
N PRO A 90 12.93 8.68 4.40
CA PRO A 90 14.33 8.90 4.03
C PRO A 90 14.99 7.74 3.27
N PHE A 91 14.41 6.52 3.32
CA PHE A 91 14.96 5.36 2.61
C PHE A 91 14.52 5.28 1.15
N GLY A 92 13.60 6.14 0.68
CA GLY A 92 13.18 6.20 -0.73
C GLY A 92 12.31 5.03 -1.22
N LEU A 93 12.07 4.01 -0.39
CA LEU A 93 11.39 2.77 -0.80
C LEU A 93 9.97 3.01 -1.37
N CYS A 94 9.20 3.90 -0.74
CA CYS A 94 7.85 4.23 -1.22
C CYS A 94 7.87 5.03 -2.54
N GLU A 95 8.83 5.94 -2.69
CA GLU A 95 9.02 6.73 -3.91
C GLU A 95 9.38 5.82 -5.09
N GLU A 96 10.34 4.93 -4.89
CA GLU A 96 10.71 3.90 -5.87
C GLU A 96 9.56 2.94 -6.20
N GLY A 97 8.75 2.59 -5.18
CA GLY A 97 7.58 1.75 -5.34
C GLY A 97 6.53 2.39 -6.25
N VAL A 98 6.20 3.67 -6.02
CA VAL A 98 5.29 4.43 -6.89
C VAL A 98 5.85 4.56 -8.29
N ALA A 99 7.14 4.87 -8.45
CA ALA A 99 7.78 4.97 -9.76
C ALA A 99 7.64 3.65 -10.54
N HIS A 100 7.86 2.51 -9.88
CA HIS A 100 7.70 1.20 -10.48
C HIS A 100 6.25 0.91 -10.88
N ILE A 101 5.28 1.12 -9.99
CA ILE A 101 3.86 0.88 -10.29
C ILE A 101 3.40 1.72 -11.49
N ARG A 102 3.91 2.95 -11.64
CA ARG A 102 3.61 3.80 -12.80
C ARG A 102 4.19 3.25 -14.11
N GLU A 103 5.32 2.56 -14.06
CA GLU A 103 6.00 2.01 -15.23
C GLU A 103 5.45 0.63 -15.62
N SER A 104 5.28 -0.27 -14.65
CA SER A 104 4.93 -1.68 -14.89
C SER A 104 3.45 -2.00 -14.68
N GLY A 105 2.73 -1.21 -13.88
CA GLY A 105 1.37 -1.53 -13.42
C GLY A 105 1.28 -2.75 -12.50
N SER A 106 2.41 -3.30 -12.03
CA SER A 106 2.47 -4.56 -11.27
C SER A 106 3.54 -4.54 -10.17
N LEU A 107 3.50 -5.53 -9.27
CA LEU A 107 4.48 -5.70 -8.21
C LEU A 107 5.79 -6.34 -8.75
N ARG A 108 6.92 -6.00 -8.13
CA ARG A 108 8.24 -6.55 -8.46
C ARG A 108 8.32 -8.03 -8.07
N GLU A 109 9.19 -8.79 -8.71
CA GLU A 109 9.55 -10.12 -8.21
C GLU A 109 10.28 -10.01 -6.87
N LEU A 110 9.96 -10.90 -5.94
CA LEU A 110 10.70 -11.00 -4.68
C LEU A 110 12.12 -11.54 -4.96
N PRO A 111 13.15 -11.05 -4.24
CA PRO A 111 14.47 -11.64 -4.31
C PRO A 111 14.42 -13.13 -3.95
N GLU A 112 15.29 -13.94 -4.57
CA GLU A 112 15.46 -15.33 -4.16
C GLU A 112 15.76 -15.40 -2.66
N ALA A 113 15.05 -16.29 -1.96
CA ALA A 113 15.30 -16.53 -0.55
C ALA A 113 16.74 -17.02 -0.39
N ARG A 114 17.56 -16.28 0.37
CA ARG A 114 18.87 -16.74 0.81
C ARG A 114 18.74 -17.75 1.94
#